data_AF-A0A7Y6ZXB7-F1
#
_entry.id   AF-A0A7Y6ZXB7-F1
#
_cell.length_a   1.000
_cell.length_b   1.000
_cell.length_c   1.000
_cell.angle_alpha   90.00
_cell.angle_beta   90.00
_cell.angle_gamma   90.00
#
_symmetry.space_group_name_H-M   'P 1'
#
loop_
_entity.id
_entity.type
_entity.pdbx_description
1 polymer ?
#
loop_
_entity_poly.entity_id
_entity_poly.type
_entity_poly.pdbx_seq_one_letter_code
_entity_poly.pdbx_strand_id
1 'polypeptide(L)'
;WVVLRLELGHAQLAKGDVLGVSLRGSSKTGATLQPHLRMVRGEMRDTRFKDAIRLTPETTTHVAMHTILGGDRAYGEPGHAALVFGMPKADFHVQIDDLQFFVVGAAHGLRTDLPSLVSFAV
;
A
#
# COMPACT_ATOMS: atom_id res chain seq x y z
N TRP A 1 -8.19 -17.26 6.62
CA TRP A 1 -7.04 -16.50 6.07
C TRP A 1 -6.58 -15.56 7.16
N VAL A 2 -5.27 -15.40 7.34
CA VAL A 2 -4.69 -14.52 8.37
C VAL A 2 -4.20 -13.25 7.71
N VAL A 3 -4.44 -12.10 8.35
CA VAL A 3 -3.94 -10.81 7.91
C VAL A 3 -3.35 -10.03 9.07
N LEU A 4 -2.34 -9.22 8.76
CA LEU A 4 -2.01 -8.05 9.57
C LEU A 4 -2.85 -6.89 9.04
N ARG A 5 -3.60 -6.25 9.93
CA ARG A 5 -4.47 -5.11 9.60
C ARG A 5 -4.17 -3.94 10.53
N LEU A 6 -3.94 -2.77 9.94
CA LEU A 6 -3.85 -1.50 10.64
C LEU A 6 -5.07 -0.67 10.28
N GLU A 7 -5.92 -0.37 11.26
CA GLU A 7 -7.04 0.56 11.08
C GLU A 7 -6.49 1.98 10.93
N LEU A 8 -6.87 2.66 9.86
CA LEU A 8 -6.43 4.03 9.55
C LEU A 8 -7.52 5.07 9.84
N GLY A 9 -8.71 4.63 10.28
CA GLY A 9 -9.83 5.50 10.56
C GLY A 9 -10.61 5.86 9.30
N HIS A 10 -11.12 7.08 9.22
CA HIS A 10 -11.95 7.54 8.11
C HIS A 10 -11.11 8.35 7.13
N ALA A 11 -11.17 8.02 5.84
CA ALA A 11 -10.36 8.66 4.80
C ALA A 11 -11.18 8.93 3.54
N GLN A 12 -10.76 9.96 2.80
CA GLN A 12 -11.21 10.25 1.45
C GLN A 12 -9.97 10.48 0.60
N LEU A 13 -9.82 9.73 -0.50
CA LEU A 13 -8.64 9.77 -1.35
C LEU A 13 -8.98 10.29 -2.73
N ALA A 14 -8.12 11.16 -3.24
CA ALA A 14 -8.23 11.77 -4.56
C ALA A 14 -7.32 11.07 -5.57
N LYS A 15 -7.69 11.19 -6.85
CA LYS A 15 -6.82 10.77 -7.95
C LYS A 15 -5.49 11.55 -7.87
N GLY A 16 -4.39 10.82 -7.93
CA GLY A 16 -3.03 11.36 -7.86
C GLY A 16 -2.44 11.39 -6.45
N ASP A 17 -3.21 11.11 -5.39
CA ASP A 17 -2.65 10.89 -4.06
C ASP A 17 -1.70 9.69 -4.10
N VAL A 18 -0.58 9.77 -3.39
CA VAL A 18 0.36 8.66 -3.26
C VAL A 18 0.24 8.05 -1.89
N LEU A 19 -0.12 6.77 -1.87
CA LEU A 19 -0.03 5.92 -0.70
C LEU A 19 1.39 5.39 -0.59
N GLY A 20 1.96 5.41 0.61
CA GLY A 20 3.26 4.86 0.89
C GLY A 20 3.27 4.01 2.14
N VAL A 21 3.99 2.89 2.06
CA VAL A 21 4.30 2.01 3.19
C VAL A 21 5.81 1.86 3.23
N SER A 22 6.41 2.23 4.36
CA SER A 22 7.79 1.88 4.70
C SER A 22 7.78 0.83 5.79
N LEU A 23 8.51 -0.26 5.58
CA LEU A 23 8.60 -1.38 6.52
C LEU A 23 10.06 -1.79 6.67
N ARG A 24 10.55 -1.82 7.90
CA ARG A 24 11.82 -2.47 8.24
C ARG A 24 11.55 -3.82 8.88
N GLY A 25 12.12 -4.89 8.32
CA GLY A 25 11.82 -6.23 8.79
C GLY A 25 12.57 -7.33 8.06
N SER A 26 12.28 -8.57 8.44
CA SER A 26 12.89 -9.78 7.89
C SER A 26 11.93 -10.97 7.91
N SER A 27 12.28 -12.02 7.16
CA SER A 27 11.63 -13.33 7.21
C SER A 27 12.66 -14.45 7.10
N LYS A 28 12.64 -15.40 8.04
CA LYS A 28 13.61 -16.52 8.08
C LYS A 28 13.60 -17.38 6.82
N THR A 29 12.43 -17.57 6.23
CA THR A 29 12.21 -18.39 5.01
C THR A 29 11.96 -17.54 3.77
N GLY A 30 12.09 -16.22 3.89
CA GLY A 30 11.59 -15.27 2.90
C GLY A 30 10.07 -15.09 2.98
N ALA A 31 9.58 -13.92 2.59
CA ALA A 31 8.13 -13.67 2.51
C ALA A 31 7.85 -12.57 1.49
N THR A 32 6.75 -12.70 0.74
CA THR A 32 6.23 -11.59 -0.08
C THR A 32 4.93 -11.10 0.53
N LEU A 33 4.92 -9.84 0.96
CA LEU A 33 3.75 -9.16 1.47
C LEU A 33 3.20 -8.24 0.38
N GLN A 34 1.93 -8.42 0.04
CA GLN A 34 1.22 -7.54 -0.89
C GLN A 34 0.33 -6.58 -0.08
N PRO A 35 0.79 -5.34 0.17
CA PRO A 35 -0.06 -4.35 0.80
C PRO A 35 -1.25 -4.01 -0.09
N HIS A 36 -2.41 -3.84 0.54
CA HIS A 36 -3.57 -3.22 -0.08
C HIS A 36 -4.27 -2.30 0.90
N LEU A 37 -4.85 -1.24 0.37
CA LEU A 37 -5.76 -0.39 1.11
C LEU A 37 -7.17 -0.95 0.95
N ARG A 38 -7.82 -1.25 2.07
CA ARG A 38 -9.23 -1.58 2.12
C ARG A 38 -10.04 -0.36 2.52
N MET A 39 -11.02 0.00 1.70
CA MET A 39 -12.06 0.96 2.03
C MET A 39 -13.36 0.23 2.34
N VAL A 40 -14.09 0.68 3.37
CA VAL A 40 -15.43 0.17 3.70
C VAL A 40 -16.44 1.31 3.51
N ARG A 41 -17.32 1.13 2.52
CA ARG A 41 -18.38 2.08 2.12
C ARG A 41 -19.70 1.31 1.89
N GLY A 42 -20.25 0.71 2.94
CA GLY A 42 -21.32 -0.29 2.84
C GLY A 42 -20.86 -1.66 2.30
N GLU A 43 -19.84 -1.68 1.45
CA GLU A 43 -19.13 -2.86 0.98
C GLU A 43 -17.60 -2.70 1.12
N MET A 44 -16.86 -3.82 1.06
CA MET A 44 -15.40 -3.81 1.09
C MET A 44 -14.83 -3.58 -0.32
N ARG A 45 -13.91 -2.62 -0.42
CA ARG A 45 -13.30 -2.19 -1.67
C ARG A 45 -11.78 -2.14 -1.51
N ASP A 46 -11.10 -3.08 -2.14
CA ASP A 46 -9.65 -3.22 -2.02
C ASP A 46 -8.93 -2.57 -3.21
N THR A 47 -7.91 -1.76 -2.91
CA THR A 47 -6.94 -1.22 -3.87
C THR A 47 -5.58 -1.79 -3.53
N ARG A 48 -5.02 -2.60 -4.44
CA ARG A 48 -3.71 -3.24 -4.24
C ARG A 48 -2.61 -2.27 -4.60
N PHE A 49 -1.57 -2.22 -3.77
CA PHE A 49 -0.36 -1.50 -4.13
C PHE A 49 0.28 -2.16 -5.36
N LYS A 50 0.97 -1.37 -6.17
CA LYS A 50 1.68 -1.86 -7.35
C LYS A 50 2.89 -2.70 -6.93
N ASP A 51 3.61 -2.21 -5.92
CA ASP A 51 4.80 -2.84 -5.39
C ASP A 51 4.46 -3.87 -4.30
N ALA A 52 5.19 -4.99 -4.32
CA ALA A 52 5.19 -5.96 -3.25
C ALA A 52 6.42 -5.78 -2.35
N ILE A 53 6.28 -6.05 -1.06
CA ILE A 53 7.39 -6.04 -0.11
C ILE A 53 7.96 -7.46 -0.02
N ARG A 54 9.23 -7.63 -0.38
CA ARG A 54 9.91 -8.93 -0.37
C ARG A 54 10.92 -8.96 0.77
N LEU A 55 10.56 -9.66 1.84
CA LEU A 55 11.41 -9.84 3.01
C LEU A 55 12.40 -10.99 2.77
N THR A 56 13.65 -10.78 3.18
CA THR A 56 14.72 -11.78 3.22
C THR A 56 15.10 -12.09 4.67
N PRO A 57 15.99 -13.06 4.95
CA PRO A 57 16.46 -13.31 6.31
C PRO A 57 17.16 -12.12 6.97
N GLU A 58 17.73 -11.22 6.17
CA GLU A 58 18.37 -9.98 6.64
C GLU A 58 17.34 -8.89 6.91
N THR A 59 17.44 -8.24 8.07
CA THR A 59 16.59 -7.07 8.37
C THR A 59 16.94 -5.91 7.45
N THR A 60 16.02 -5.57 6.55
CA THR A 60 16.18 -4.47 5.60
C THR A 60 14.93 -3.59 5.57
N THR A 61 15.07 -2.39 5.02
CA THR A 61 13.95 -1.45 4.84
C THR A 61 13.42 -1.56 3.42
N HIS A 62 12.10 -1.67 3.30
CA HIS A 62 11.39 -1.75 2.04
C HIS A 62 10.36 -0.64 1.98
N VAL A 63 10.19 -0.09 0.77
CA VAL A 63 9.16 0.91 0.50
C VAL A 63 8.28 0.40 -0.64
N ALA A 64 6.97 0.40 -0.42
CA ALA A 64 5.97 0.13 -1.44
C ALA A 64 5.09 1.37 -1.59
N MET A 65 4.92 1.84 -2.82
CA MET A 65 4.08 3.00 -3.10
C MET A 65 3.02 2.69 -4.15
N HIS A 66 1.96 3.49 -4.13
CA HIS A 66 0.90 3.41 -5.10
C HIS A 66 0.25 4.78 -5.30
N THR A 67 0.27 5.27 -6.54
CA THR A 67 -0.47 6.47 -6.91
C THR A 67 -1.93 6.09 -7.20
N ILE A 68 -2.89 6.73 -6.52
CA ILE A 68 -4.32 6.51 -6.73
C ILE A 68 -4.72 6.95 -8.14
N LEU A 69 -5.29 6.00 -8.89
CA LEU A 69 -5.86 6.19 -10.20
C LEU A 69 -7.39 6.26 -10.13
N GLY A 70 -8.03 6.83 -11.15
CA GLY A 70 -9.50 6.94 -11.18
C GLY A 70 -10.24 5.59 -11.24
N GLY A 71 -9.53 4.51 -11.60
CA GLY A 71 -10.07 3.15 -11.59
C GLY A 71 -9.89 2.41 -10.25
N ASP A 72 -9.14 2.98 -9.31
CA ASP A 72 -8.91 2.34 -8.02
C ASP A 72 -10.17 2.39 -7.15
N ARG A 73 -10.43 1.30 -6.44
CA ARG A 73 -11.64 1.20 -5.62
C ARG A 73 -11.60 2.09 -4.39
N ALA A 74 -10.41 2.59 -4.04
CA ALA A 74 -10.21 3.54 -2.94
C ALA A 74 -10.44 5.00 -3.35
N TYR A 75 -10.46 5.32 -4.64
CA TYR A 75 -10.77 6.67 -5.12
C TYR A 75 -12.23 7.08 -4.81
N GLY A 76 -12.45 8.37 -4.58
CA GLY A 76 -13.79 8.98 -4.56
C GLY A 76 -14.34 9.20 -3.16
N GLU A 77 -15.49 8.59 -2.86
CA GLU A 77 -16.26 8.82 -1.64
C GLU A 77 -15.46 8.63 -0.33
N PRO A 78 -15.86 9.24 0.79
CA PRO A 78 -15.26 8.92 2.07
C PRO A 78 -15.60 7.49 2.56
N GLY A 79 -14.78 6.92 3.44
CA GLY A 79 -15.08 5.65 4.11
C GLY A 79 -14.03 5.23 5.14
N HIS A 80 -14.29 4.13 5.85
CA HIS A 80 -13.31 3.58 6.79
C HIS A 80 -12.19 2.87 6.03
N ALA A 81 -10.95 3.22 6.35
CA ALA A 81 -9.75 2.76 5.69
C ALA A 81 -8.94 1.83 6.61
N ALA A 82 -8.35 0.80 6.02
CA ALA A 82 -7.36 -0.04 6.68
C ALA A 82 -6.25 -0.45 5.71
N LEU A 83 -5.00 -0.43 6.19
CA LEU A 83 -3.89 -1.06 5.50
C LEU A 83 -3.86 -2.54 5.85
N VAL A 84 -3.81 -3.40 4.84
CA VAL A 84 -3.89 -4.85 5.03
C VAL A 84 -2.73 -5.53 4.32
N PHE A 85 -2.05 -6.42 5.05
CA PHE A 85 -1.07 -7.34 4.50
C PHE A 85 -1.62 -8.77 4.58
N GLY A 86 -1.73 -9.43 3.43
CA GLY A 86 -2.02 -10.86 3.38
C GLY A 86 -0.84 -11.66 3.92
N MET A 87 -1.06 -12.52 4.91
CA MET A 87 -0.02 -13.41 5.40
C MET A 87 0.13 -14.65 4.50
N PRO A 88 1.34 -15.25 4.42
CA PRO A 88 1.55 -16.50 3.69
C PRO A 88 0.59 -17.62 4.17
N LYS A 89 0.20 -18.52 3.26
CA LYS A 89 -0.66 -19.68 3.53
C LYS A 89 0.10 -20.93 3.99
N ALA A 90 1.41 -20.81 4.18
CA ALA A 90 2.32 -21.85 4.63
C ALA A 90 3.06 -21.34 5.88
N ASP A 91 3.80 -22.20 6.58
CA ASP A 91 4.59 -21.82 7.75
C ASP A 91 5.47 -20.59 7.45
N PHE A 92 5.33 -19.56 8.27
CA PHE A 92 6.01 -18.29 8.08
C PHE A 92 6.46 -17.67 9.39
N HIS A 93 7.52 -16.88 9.31
CA HIS A 93 7.97 -16.01 10.39
C HIS A 93 8.30 -14.66 9.79
N VAL A 94 7.45 -13.67 10.04
CA VAL A 94 7.67 -12.28 9.61
C VAL A 94 7.94 -11.45 10.85
N GLN A 95 9.09 -10.78 10.87
CA GLN A 95 9.43 -9.80 11.88
C GLN A 95 9.34 -8.41 11.27
N ILE A 96 8.64 -7.50 11.95
CA ILE A 96 8.50 -6.10 11.57
C ILE A 96 9.01 -5.27 12.74
N ASP A 97 10.12 -4.57 12.51
CA ASP A 97 10.79 -3.75 13.52
C ASP A 97 10.31 -2.30 13.46
N ASP A 98 9.94 -1.83 12.27
CA ASP A 98 9.34 -0.51 12.05
C ASP A 98 8.33 -0.59 10.90
N LEU A 99 7.22 0.14 11.04
CA LEU A 99 6.16 0.23 10.04
C LEU A 99 5.58 1.64 10.03
N GLN A 100 5.67 2.26 8.87
CA GLN A 100 5.11 3.59 8.62
C GLN A 100 4.15 3.52 7.44
N PHE A 101 2.98 4.13 7.59
CA PHE A 101 2.04 4.39 6.51
C PHE A 101 1.87 5.89 6.37
N PHE A 102 1.89 6.37 5.12
CA PHE A 102 1.73 7.79 4.83
C PHE A 102 0.95 8.00 3.55
N VAL A 103 0.33 9.18 3.46
CA VAL A 103 -0.37 9.66 2.26
C VAL A 103 0.25 11.00 1.87
N VAL A 104 0.70 11.10 0.64
CA VAL A 104 1.15 12.36 0.04
C VAL A 104 0.07 12.83 -0.91
N GLY A 105 -0.55 13.98 -0.61
CA GLY A 105 -1.59 14.55 -1.45
C GLY A 105 -1.12 14.86 -2.87
N ALA A 106 -2.01 14.71 -3.85
CA ALA A 106 -1.70 14.88 -5.28
C ALA A 106 -1.01 16.21 -5.60
N ALA A 107 -1.31 17.27 -4.84
CA ALA A 107 -0.77 18.61 -4.97
C ALA A 107 0.75 18.71 -4.71
N HIS A 108 1.33 17.76 -3.98
CA HIS A 108 2.77 17.75 -3.70
C HIS A 108 3.61 17.08 -4.80
N GLY A 109 2.98 16.64 -5.90
CA GLY A 109 3.69 16.23 -7.12
C GLY A 109 4.46 14.92 -7.06
N LEU A 110 4.47 14.19 -5.94
CA LEU A 110 5.05 12.85 -5.87
C LEU A 110 4.26 11.89 -6.78
N ARG A 111 4.92 11.15 -7.65
CA ARG A 111 4.31 10.13 -8.52
C ARG A 111 5.19 8.90 -8.55
N THR A 112 4.57 7.72 -8.53
CA THR A 112 5.26 6.43 -8.55
C THR A 112 5.68 5.98 -9.95
N ASP A 113 5.06 6.57 -10.98
CA ASP A 113 5.37 6.29 -12.39
C ASP A 113 6.02 7.53 -13.02
N LEU A 114 7.08 7.31 -13.81
CA LEU A 114 7.70 8.37 -14.61
C LEU A 114 6.71 8.80 -15.72
N PRO A 115 6.44 10.10 -15.90
CA PRO A 115 5.65 10.56 -17.04
C PRO A 115 6.37 10.20 -18.33
N SER A 116 5.65 9.58 -19.27
CA SER A 116 6.15 9.38 -20.62
C SER A 116 6.14 10.71 -21.36
N LEU A 117 7.08 10.96 -22.28
CA LEU A 117 7.10 12.20 -23.09
C LEU A 117 5.77 12.47 -23.83
N VAL A 118 5.00 11.43 -24.13
CA VAL A 118 3.66 11.50 -24.73
C VAL A 118 2.67 12.24 -23.83
N SER A 119 2.83 12.19 -22.50
CA SER A 119 1.95 12.87 -21.55
C SER A 119 2.12 14.40 -21.50
N PHE A 120 3.14 14.94 -22.19
CA PHE A 120 3.39 16.38 -22.32
C PHE A 120 3.04 16.93 -23.72
N ALA A 121 2.66 16.08 -24.67
CA ALA A 121 2.16 16.52 -25.96
C ALA A 121 0.68 16.90 -25.81
N VAL A 122 0.44 18.15 -25.41
CA VAL A 122 -0.88 18.82 -25.50
C VAL A 122 -0.98 19.51 -26.84
#